data_AF-A0A7Z7W1Z7-F1
#
_entry.id   AF-A0A7Z7W1Z7-F1
#
_cell.length_a   1.000
_cell.length_b   1.000
_cell.length_c   1.000
_cell.angle_alpha   90.00
_cell.angle_beta   90.00
_cell.angle_gamma   90.00
#
_symmetry.space_group_name_H-M   'P 1'
#
loop_
_entity.id
_entity.type
_entity.pdbx_description
1 polymer ?
#
loop_
_entity_poly.entity_id
_entity_poly.type
_entity_poly.pdbx_seq_one_letter_code
_entity_poly.pdbx_strand_id
1 'polypeptide(L)'
;MLLALKNALNGDQNVTNAKNAAKHALNNLTSINNAQKRDLTTKIDQATTVSGVEAVSNTGTQLNTAMANLQNGINDKTNTLASENYHDADSDKKTAYTQAVTNAENILNKNSGSNLDKAAVENALSQVTNAKGALNGNHNLEQAKSNANTTINGLQHLTTAQKDKLKQQVQQAQNVAGVDTVKSSANTLNGAMGTLRNSIQDNAATKNGQNYLDATESNKTNYNNAVDSANGVINATSNPNMDANAINQIATQVTSTKNALDGTHNLTQAKQTATNAIGWCY
;
A
#
# COMPACT_ATOMS: atom_id res chain seq x y z
N MET A 1 -53.34 48.04 47.87
CA MET A 1 -51.86 47.90 47.89
C MET A 1 -51.39 46.51 47.45
N LEU A 2 -51.96 45.39 47.93
CA LEU A 2 -51.62 44.02 47.48
C LEU A 2 -51.87 43.74 45.97
N LEU A 3 -52.94 44.28 45.38
CA LEU A 3 -53.22 44.13 43.93
C LEU A 3 -52.18 44.87 43.05
N ALA A 4 -51.67 46.01 43.52
CA ALA A 4 -50.67 46.81 42.81
C ALA A 4 -49.27 46.17 42.86
N LEU A 5 -48.93 45.50 43.98
CA LEU A 5 -47.70 44.72 44.11
C LEU A 5 -47.75 43.42 43.29
N LYS A 6 -48.92 42.78 43.16
CA LYS A 6 -49.11 41.61 42.28
C LYS A 6 -48.98 41.97 40.79
N ASN A 7 -49.44 43.16 40.39
CA ASN A 7 -49.23 43.70 39.04
C ASN A 7 -47.81 44.26 38.81
N ALA A 8 -47.01 44.44 39.86
CA ALA A 8 -45.59 44.79 39.76
C ALA A 8 -44.66 43.57 39.64
N LEU A 9 -45.19 42.35 39.77
CA LEU A 9 -44.46 41.12 39.52
C LEU A 9 -44.34 40.91 38.00
N ASN A 10 -43.25 41.37 37.43
CA ASN A 10 -42.93 41.28 36.00
C ASN A 10 -42.42 39.90 35.55
N GLY A 11 -42.73 38.83 36.29
CA GLY A 11 -42.22 37.47 36.03
C GLY A 11 -42.56 36.96 34.64
N ASP A 12 -43.82 37.07 34.22
CA ASP A 12 -44.29 36.61 32.91
C ASP A 12 -43.66 37.42 31.76
N GLN A 13 -43.46 38.72 31.97
CA GLN A 13 -42.76 39.58 31.01
C GLN A 13 -41.27 39.21 30.91
N ASN A 14 -40.62 38.92 32.03
CA ASN A 14 -39.21 38.50 32.05
C ASN A 14 -39.01 37.17 31.31
N VAL A 15 -39.92 36.21 31.50
CA VAL A 15 -39.90 34.93 30.77
C VAL A 15 -40.10 35.17 29.28
N THR A 16 -41.04 36.02 28.87
CA THR A 16 -41.29 36.37 27.46
C THR A 16 -40.06 37.02 26.81
N ASN A 17 -39.43 37.97 27.51
CA ASN A 17 -38.20 38.62 27.04
C ASN A 17 -37.05 37.60 26.90
N ALA A 18 -36.88 36.71 27.88
CA ALA A 18 -35.89 35.66 27.84
C ALA A 18 -36.10 34.72 26.64
N LYS A 19 -37.35 34.32 26.37
CA LYS A 19 -37.69 33.48 25.20
C LYS A 19 -37.31 34.15 23.89
N ASN A 20 -37.63 35.43 23.73
CA ASN A 20 -37.30 36.19 22.52
C ASN A 20 -35.79 36.29 22.31
N ALA A 21 -35.04 36.59 23.38
CA ALA A 21 -33.57 36.62 23.34
C ALA A 21 -32.98 35.25 22.99
N ALA A 22 -33.46 34.17 23.63
CA ALA A 22 -33.00 32.81 23.37
C ALA A 22 -33.29 32.35 21.94
N LYS A 23 -34.48 32.65 21.39
CA LYS A 23 -34.81 32.38 19.99
C LYS A 23 -33.91 33.15 19.02
N HIS A 24 -33.61 34.40 19.32
CA HIS A 24 -32.69 35.20 18.52
C HIS A 24 -31.27 34.60 18.53
N ALA A 25 -30.76 34.25 19.72
CA ALA A 25 -29.46 33.58 19.85
C ALA A 25 -29.43 32.22 19.13
N LEU A 26 -30.48 31.40 19.28
CA LEU A 26 -30.63 30.12 18.59
C LEU A 26 -30.62 30.30 17.06
N ASN A 27 -31.25 31.36 16.54
CA ASN A 27 -31.23 31.68 15.12
C ASN A 27 -29.82 31.96 14.59
N ASN A 28 -28.93 32.52 15.42
CA ASN A 28 -27.54 32.79 15.06
C ASN A 28 -26.61 31.56 15.20
N LEU A 29 -27.10 30.43 15.73
CA LEU A 29 -26.34 29.17 15.74
C LEU A 29 -26.30 28.56 14.33
N THR A 30 -25.07 28.39 13.82
CA THR A 30 -24.79 28.05 12.42
C THR A 30 -24.47 26.59 12.18
N SER A 31 -24.15 25.79 13.20
CA SER A 31 -23.66 24.41 13.06
C SER A 31 -24.74 23.35 13.31
N ILE A 32 -25.71 23.61 14.20
CA ILE A 32 -26.88 22.71 14.39
C ILE A 32 -27.73 22.57 13.12
N ASN A 33 -28.38 21.43 12.95
CA ASN A 33 -29.31 21.18 11.83
C ASN A 33 -30.74 21.69 12.14
N ASN A 34 -31.61 21.71 11.13
CA ASN A 34 -32.95 22.26 11.26
C ASN A 34 -33.85 21.47 12.23
N ALA A 35 -33.64 20.15 12.36
CA ALA A 35 -34.40 19.32 13.29
C ALA A 35 -34.05 19.67 14.75
N GLN A 36 -32.76 19.80 15.05
CA GLN A 36 -32.26 20.26 16.37
C GLN A 36 -32.74 21.68 16.69
N LYS A 37 -32.67 22.59 15.72
CA LYS A 37 -33.11 23.98 15.88
C LYS A 37 -34.60 24.09 16.17
N ARG A 38 -35.42 23.25 15.52
CA ARG A 38 -36.86 23.17 15.76
C ARG A 38 -37.18 22.67 17.17
N ASP A 39 -36.54 21.58 17.59
CA ASP A 39 -36.72 21.01 18.94
C ASP A 39 -36.32 22.01 20.04
N LEU A 40 -35.17 22.68 19.90
CA LEU A 40 -34.73 23.74 20.81
C LEU A 40 -35.71 24.92 20.84
N THR A 41 -36.27 25.32 19.70
CA THR A 41 -37.30 26.38 19.65
C THR A 41 -38.54 25.97 20.43
N THR A 42 -39.04 24.74 20.23
CA THR A 42 -40.18 24.19 20.97
C THR A 42 -39.91 24.15 22.47
N LYS A 43 -38.72 23.72 22.90
CA LYS A 43 -38.32 23.71 24.32
C LYS A 43 -38.24 25.11 24.93
N ILE A 44 -37.75 26.11 24.18
CA ILE A 44 -37.79 27.53 24.61
C ILE A 44 -39.24 27.98 24.80
N ASP A 45 -40.13 27.64 23.87
CA ASP A 45 -41.55 27.99 23.95
C ASP A 45 -42.27 27.36 25.14
N GLN A 46 -41.92 26.13 25.50
CA GLN A 46 -42.51 25.41 26.62
C GLN A 46 -41.96 25.83 27.99
N ALA A 47 -40.77 26.41 28.08
CA ALA A 47 -40.18 26.83 29.33
C ALA A 47 -41.05 27.89 30.04
N THR A 48 -41.27 27.73 31.35
CA THR A 48 -42.13 28.62 32.16
C THR A 48 -41.34 29.57 33.07
N THR A 49 -40.02 29.41 33.14
CA THR A 49 -39.12 30.24 33.95
C THR A 49 -37.96 30.76 33.11
N VAL A 50 -37.37 31.89 33.53
CA VAL A 50 -36.17 32.45 32.89
C VAL A 50 -35.02 31.44 32.93
N SER A 51 -34.80 30.80 34.09
CA SER A 51 -33.75 29.78 34.24
C SER A 51 -33.96 28.56 33.31
N GLY A 52 -35.20 28.15 33.07
CA GLY A 52 -35.53 27.10 32.12
C GLY A 52 -35.17 27.49 30.68
N VAL A 53 -35.50 28.73 30.28
CA VAL A 53 -35.11 29.28 28.96
C VAL A 53 -33.59 29.33 28.82
N GLU A 54 -32.88 29.80 29.85
CA GLU A 54 -31.41 29.85 29.87
C GLU A 54 -30.78 28.45 29.76
N ALA A 55 -31.32 27.45 30.45
CA ALA A 55 -30.85 26.07 30.35
C ALA A 55 -31.00 25.48 28.94
N VAL A 56 -32.11 25.76 28.26
CA VAL A 56 -32.32 25.35 26.87
C VAL A 56 -31.36 26.09 25.92
N SER A 57 -31.15 27.40 26.13
CA SER A 57 -30.18 28.20 25.36
C SER A 57 -28.75 27.68 25.50
N ASN A 58 -28.33 27.31 26.72
CA ASN A 58 -27.04 26.70 27.00
C ASN A 58 -26.91 25.34 26.30
N THR A 59 -27.97 24.51 26.33
CA THR A 59 -28.02 23.23 25.60
C THR A 59 -27.82 23.45 24.10
N GLY A 60 -28.50 24.43 23.51
CA GLY A 60 -28.35 24.78 22.10
C GLY A 60 -26.94 25.21 21.73
N THR A 61 -26.32 26.06 22.55
CA THR A 61 -24.93 26.50 22.36
C THR A 61 -23.96 25.33 22.41
N GLN A 62 -24.07 24.45 23.40
CA GLN A 62 -23.20 23.27 23.53
C GLN A 62 -23.38 22.29 22.37
N LEU A 63 -24.62 22.06 21.93
CA LEU A 63 -24.91 21.22 20.78
C LEU A 63 -24.33 21.83 19.49
N ASN A 64 -24.41 23.16 19.34
CA ASN A 64 -23.78 23.86 18.22
C ASN A 64 -22.27 23.66 18.19
N THR A 65 -21.61 23.77 19.34
CA THR A 65 -20.18 23.46 19.45
C THR A 65 -19.86 22.01 19.08
N ALA A 66 -20.64 21.04 19.56
CA ALA A 66 -20.44 19.62 19.22
C ALA A 66 -20.60 19.37 17.71
N MET A 67 -21.61 20.00 17.07
CA MET A 67 -21.82 19.92 15.62
C MET A 67 -20.69 20.57 14.83
N ALA A 68 -20.16 21.71 15.28
CA ALA A 68 -18.99 22.34 14.67
C ALA A 68 -17.75 21.44 14.76
N ASN A 69 -17.56 20.77 15.90
CA ASN A 69 -16.46 19.82 16.08
C ASN A 69 -16.62 18.59 15.18
N LEU A 70 -17.84 18.07 15.01
CA LEU A 70 -18.13 16.99 14.07
C LEU A 70 -17.77 17.37 12.63
N GLN A 71 -18.16 18.58 12.20
CA GLN A 71 -17.78 19.13 10.89
C GLN A 71 -16.26 19.19 10.73
N ASN A 72 -15.56 19.74 11.73
CA ASN A 72 -14.11 19.82 11.71
C ASN A 72 -13.44 18.44 11.66
N GLY A 73 -14.01 17.44 12.34
CA GLY A 73 -13.52 16.06 12.36
C GLY A 73 -13.53 15.36 11.00
N ILE A 74 -14.35 15.83 10.05
CA ILE A 74 -14.43 15.27 8.69
C ILE A 74 -13.84 16.19 7.60
N ASN A 75 -13.31 17.36 7.95
CA ASN A 75 -12.81 18.33 6.96
C ASN A 75 -11.64 17.78 6.12
N ASP A 76 -10.88 16.83 6.65
CA ASP A 76 -9.76 16.21 5.92
C ASP A 76 -10.09 14.85 5.29
N LYS A 77 -11.40 14.57 5.10
CA LYS A 77 -11.91 13.40 4.37
C LYS A 77 -11.16 13.18 3.05
N THR A 78 -11.08 14.22 2.21
CA THR A 78 -10.46 14.11 0.88
C THR A 78 -8.99 13.70 0.98
N ASN A 79 -8.24 14.30 1.90
CA ASN A 79 -6.82 13.98 2.10
C ASN A 79 -6.64 12.55 2.64
N THR A 80 -7.51 12.14 3.57
CA THR A 80 -7.47 10.79 4.13
C THR A 80 -7.77 9.74 3.07
N LEU A 81 -8.80 9.93 2.24
CA LEU A 81 -9.19 9.01 1.17
C LEU A 81 -8.15 8.89 0.04
N ALA A 82 -7.35 9.95 -0.17
CA ALA A 82 -6.26 9.96 -1.15
C ALA A 82 -4.92 9.45 -0.59
N SER A 83 -4.84 9.15 0.71
CA SER A 83 -3.60 8.71 1.35
C SER A 83 -3.34 7.22 1.12
N GLU A 84 -2.07 6.84 1.00
CA GLU A 84 -1.68 5.42 0.96
C GLU A 84 -2.07 4.70 2.26
N ASN A 85 -2.11 5.40 3.40
CA ASN A 85 -2.59 4.83 4.65
C ASN A 85 -4.06 4.36 4.58
N TYR A 86 -4.87 4.96 3.70
CA TYR A 86 -6.22 4.47 3.41
C TYR A 86 -6.23 3.48 2.25
N HIS A 87 -5.47 3.71 1.18
CA HIS A 87 -5.48 2.82 0.00
C HIS A 87 -5.02 1.40 0.35
N ASP A 88 -3.91 1.28 1.09
CA ASP A 88 -3.31 0.01 1.52
C ASP A 88 -3.87 -0.52 2.85
N ALA A 89 -4.80 0.20 3.50
CA ALA A 89 -5.46 -0.30 4.71
C ALA A 89 -6.32 -1.54 4.42
N ASP A 90 -6.58 -2.31 5.48
CA ASP A 90 -7.47 -3.46 5.37
C ASP A 90 -8.89 -3.01 4.98
N SER A 91 -9.58 -3.87 4.22
CA SER A 91 -10.89 -3.55 3.67
C SER A 91 -11.92 -3.19 4.75
N ASP A 92 -11.91 -3.87 5.89
CA ASP A 92 -12.81 -3.61 7.02
C ASP A 92 -12.59 -2.21 7.60
N LYS A 93 -11.33 -1.77 7.73
CA LYS A 93 -10.96 -0.45 8.26
C LYS A 93 -11.32 0.68 7.31
N LYS A 94 -11.16 0.44 5.99
CA LYS A 94 -11.61 1.38 4.94
C LYS A 94 -13.13 1.57 4.98
N THR A 95 -13.87 0.48 5.11
CA THR A 95 -15.33 0.51 5.26
C THR A 95 -15.74 1.22 6.54
N ALA A 96 -15.08 0.92 7.68
CA ALA A 96 -15.38 1.57 8.95
C ALA A 96 -15.19 3.10 8.87
N TYR A 97 -14.09 3.57 8.27
CA TYR A 97 -13.84 5.00 8.11
C TYR A 97 -14.86 5.67 7.20
N THR A 98 -15.12 5.10 6.02
CA THR A 98 -16.09 5.68 5.07
C THR A 98 -17.52 5.70 5.64
N GLN A 99 -17.93 4.65 6.34
CA GLN A 99 -19.23 4.59 7.00
C GLN A 99 -19.36 5.62 8.12
N ALA A 100 -18.33 5.79 8.96
CA ALA A 100 -18.33 6.80 10.02
C ALA A 100 -18.42 8.22 9.45
N VAL A 101 -17.69 8.50 8.37
CA VAL A 101 -17.74 9.79 7.67
C VAL A 101 -19.12 10.03 7.05
N THR A 102 -19.70 9.05 6.36
CA THR A 102 -21.07 9.17 5.80
C THR A 102 -22.11 9.40 6.89
N ASN A 103 -22.00 8.73 8.04
CA ASN A 103 -22.87 8.99 9.18
C ASN A 103 -22.72 10.44 9.69
N ALA A 104 -21.49 10.92 9.83
CA ALA A 104 -21.23 12.31 10.22
C ALA A 104 -21.81 13.32 9.20
N GLU A 105 -21.65 13.08 7.90
CA GLU A 105 -22.25 13.91 6.84
C GLU A 105 -23.78 13.94 6.93
N ASN A 106 -24.42 12.80 7.21
CA ASN A 106 -25.86 12.72 7.41
C ASN A 106 -26.33 13.52 8.63
N ILE A 107 -25.58 13.46 9.74
CA ILE A 107 -25.88 14.23 10.96
C ILE A 107 -25.76 15.74 10.71
N LEU A 108 -24.69 16.15 10.00
CA LEU A 108 -24.37 17.54 9.67
C LEU A 108 -25.31 18.15 8.64
N ASN A 109 -26.00 17.32 7.85
CA ASN A 109 -26.93 17.82 6.83
C ASN A 109 -27.99 18.74 7.46
N LYS A 110 -28.05 19.99 6.99
CA LYS A 110 -28.94 21.00 7.55
C LYS A 110 -30.41 20.65 7.45
N ASN A 111 -30.81 20.01 6.35
CA ASN A 111 -32.22 19.80 6.03
C ASN A 111 -32.70 18.42 6.46
N SER A 112 -31.88 17.39 6.31
CA SER A 112 -32.24 15.99 6.57
C SER A 112 -31.58 15.39 7.80
N GLY A 113 -30.71 16.14 8.51
CA GLY A 113 -30.08 15.68 9.73
C GLY A 113 -31.12 15.39 10.83
N SER A 114 -30.91 14.31 11.57
CA SER A 114 -31.78 13.92 12.67
C SER A 114 -31.61 14.85 13.87
N ASN A 115 -32.65 14.93 14.72
CA ASN A 115 -32.58 15.66 15.99
C ASN A 115 -31.76 14.87 17.03
N LEU A 116 -30.43 14.90 16.89
CA LEU A 116 -29.51 14.28 17.84
C LEU A 116 -29.14 15.24 18.97
N ASP A 117 -28.97 14.69 20.17
CA ASP A 117 -28.42 15.42 21.30
C ASP A 117 -26.88 15.54 21.21
N LYS A 118 -26.30 16.24 22.18
CA LYS A 118 -24.85 16.49 22.24
C LYS A 118 -24.05 15.19 22.31
N ALA A 119 -24.47 14.24 23.15
CA ALA A 119 -23.74 13.01 23.39
C ALA A 119 -23.70 12.13 22.13
N ALA A 120 -24.81 12.05 21.39
CA ALA A 120 -24.87 11.32 20.13
C ALA A 120 -23.98 11.95 19.04
N VAL A 121 -23.91 13.28 18.97
CA VAL A 121 -23.01 14.00 18.06
C VAL A 121 -21.54 13.75 18.42
N GLU A 122 -21.20 13.80 19.72
CA GLU A 122 -19.84 13.51 20.20
C GLU A 122 -19.45 12.04 19.96
N ASN A 123 -20.40 11.10 20.07
CA ASN A 123 -20.17 9.71 19.70
C ASN A 123 -19.86 9.56 18.20
N ALA A 124 -20.63 10.22 17.33
CA ALA A 124 -20.34 10.20 15.89
C ALA A 124 -18.94 10.76 15.57
N LEU A 125 -18.52 11.84 16.25
CA LEU A 125 -17.16 12.36 16.13
C LEU A 125 -16.12 11.33 16.58
N SER A 126 -16.33 10.70 17.73
CA SER A 126 -15.45 9.64 18.25
C SER A 126 -15.33 8.47 17.26
N GLN A 127 -16.43 8.05 16.63
CA GLN A 127 -16.42 7.01 15.59
C GLN A 127 -15.55 7.40 14.39
N VAL A 128 -15.66 8.63 13.90
CA VAL A 128 -14.79 9.14 12.81
C VAL A 128 -13.32 9.12 13.24
N THR A 129 -13.02 9.66 14.42
CA THR A 129 -11.64 9.73 14.94
C THR A 129 -11.03 8.33 15.11
N ASN A 130 -11.78 7.40 15.70
CA ASN A 130 -11.30 6.03 15.94
C ASN A 130 -11.13 5.26 14.62
N ALA A 131 -12.11 5.33 13.71
CA ALA A 131 -12.03 4.63 12.44
C ALA A 131 -10.88 5.16 11.56
N LYS A 132 -10.63 6.48 11.61
CA LYS A 132 -9.48 7.10 10.94
C LYS A 132 -8.16 6.65 11.56
N GLY A 133 -8.06 6.65 12.89
CA GLY A 133 -6.87 6.19 13.61
C GLY A 133 -6.59 4.69 13.43
N ALA A 134 -7.62 3.91 13.11
CA ALA A 134 -7.49 2.49 12.81
C ALA A 134 -6.95 2.19 11.42
N LEU A 135 -6.95 3.15 10.48
CA LEU A 135 -6.39 2.95 9.14
C LEU A 135 -4.91 2.54 9.23
N ASN A 136 -4.59 1.41 8.60
CA ASN A 136 -3.32 0.70 8.80
C ASN A 136 -2.50 0.48 7.51
N GLY A 137 -2.76 1.24 6.44
CA GLY A 137 -2.05 1.06 5.17
C GLY A 137 -0.53 1.26 5.28
N ASN A 138 -0.07 2.19 6.10
CA ASN A 138 1.37 2.39 6.33
C ASN A 138 2.01 1.17 7.02
N HIS A 139 1.32 0.59 8.01
CA HIS A 139 1.78 -0.63 8.67
C HIS A 139 1.81 -1.82 7.70
N ASN A 140 0.77 -1.95 6.87
CA ASN A 140 0.70 -2.98 5.84
C ASN A 140 1.86 -2.85 4.83
N LEU A 141 2.23 -1.63 4.43
CA LEU A 141 3.39 -1.37 3.59
C LEU A 141 4.70 -1.79 4.25
N GLU A 142 4.92 -1.44 5.51
CA GLU A 142 6.12 -1.85 6.27
C GLU A 142 6.22 -3.36 6.39
N GLN A 143 5.11 -4.03 6.70
CA GLN A 143 5.04 -5.49 6.76
C GLN A 143 5.32 -6.13 5.39
N ALA A 144 4.77 -5.57 4.31
CA ALA A 144 5.04 -6.03 2.96
C ALA A 144 6.53 -5.91 2.61
N LYS A 145 7.18 -4.78 2.95
CA LYS A 145 8.62 -4.57 2.74
C LYS A 145 9.45 -5.60 3.51
N SER A 146 9.11 -5.86 4.78
CA SER A 146 9.79 -6.87 5.61
C SER A 146 9.66 -8.28 5.01
N ASN A 147 8.45 -8.65 4.58
CA ASN A 147 8.18 -9.95 3.96
C ASN A 147 8.92 -10.12 2.62
N ALA A 148 8.95 -9.06 1.80
CA ALA A 148 9.69 -9.06 0.54
C ALA A 148 11.20 -9.21 0.77
N ASN A 149 11.77 -8.50 1.74
CA ASN A 149 13.19 -8.63 2.09
C ASN A 149 13.53 -10.04 2.59
N THR A 150 12.66 -10.64 3.40
CA THR A 150 12.80 -12.04 3.85
C THR A 150 12.77 -13.01 2.67
N THR A 151 11.82 -12.82 1.76
CA THR A 151 11.72 -13.60 0.52
C THR A 151 12.99 -13.50 -0.31
N ILE A 152 13.47 -12.26 -0.58
CA ILE A 152 14.69 -12.00 -1.36
C ILE A 152 15.92 -12.65 -0.72
N ASN A 153 16.04 -12.61 0.61
CA ASN A 153 17.12 -13.28 1.32
C ASN A 153 17.12 -14.79 1.07
N GLY A 154 15.94 -15.42 1.06
CA GLY A 154 15.76 -16.85 0.84
C GLY A 154 15.96 -17.33 -0.60
N LEU A 155 16.08 -16.43 -1.58
CA LEU A 155 16.32 -16.81 -2.99
C LEU A 155 17.74 -17.37 -3.17
N GLN A 156 17.85 -18.61 -3.63
CA GLN A 156 19.11 -19.39 -3.61
C GLN A 156 20.06 -19.08 -4.77
N HIS A 157 19.56 -18.54 -5.88
CA HIS A 157 20.34 -18.33 -7.09
C HIS A 157 20.68 -16.86 -7.33
N LEU A 158 20.11 -15.92 -6.59
CA LEU A 158 20.54 -14.53 -6.76
C LEU A 158 21.95 -14.31 -6.21
N THR A 159 22.74 -13.48 -6.89
CA THR A 159 23.99 -12.98 -6.32
C THR A 159 23.70 -12.01 -5.17
N THR A 160 24.68 -11.79 -4.30
CA THR A 160 24.56 -10.80 -3.21
C THR A 160 24.21 -9.42 -3.76
N ALA A 161 24.89 -8.98 -4.82
CA ALA A 161 24.63 -7.68 -5.45
C ALA A 161 23.20 -7.57 -6.01
N GLN A 162 22.66 -8.63 -6.61
CA GLN A 162 21.26 -8.65 -7.09
C GLN A 162 20.27 -8.53 -5.93
N LYS A 163 20.51 -9.28 -4.84
CA LYS A 163 19.68 -9.20 -3.63
C LYS A 163 19.69 -7.78 -3.06
N ASP A 164 20.86 -7.15 -2.99
CA ASP A 164 21.00 -5.80 -2.44
C ASP A 164 20.26 -4.77 -3.31
N LYS A 165 20.35 -4.89 -4.65
CA LYS A 165 19.60 -4.02 -5.56
C LYS A 165 18.09 -4.18 -5.43
N LEU A 166 17.60 -5.42 -5.30
CA LEU A 166 16.17 -5.68 -5.07
C LEU A 166 15.70 -5.14 -3.72
N LYS A 167 16.47 -5.30 -2.65
CA LYS A 167 16.15 -4.72 -1.33
C LYS A 167 16.07 -3.19 -1.38
N GLN A 168 16.94 -2.54 -2.15
CA GLN A 168 16.84 -1.09 -2.38
C GLN A 168 15.52 -0.73 -3.10
N GLN A 169 15.12 -1.51 -4.11
CA GLN A 169 13.83 -1.29 -4.80
C GLN A 169 12.65 -1.53 -3.86
N VAL A 170 12.68 -2.55 -3.00
CA VAL A 170 11.68 -2.77 -1.95
C VAL A 170 11.57 -1.56 -1.02
N GLN A 171 12.71 -1.01 -0.59
CA GLN A 171 12.74 0.16 0.28
C GLN A 171 12.11 1.39 -0.40
N GLN A 172 12.35 1.58 -1.69
CA GLN A 172 11.84 2.69 -2.50
C GLN A 172 10.36 2.57 -2.88
N ALA A 173 9.78 1.36 -2.79
CA ALA A 173 8.37 1.16 -3.08
C ALA A 173 7.48 2.01 -2.15
N GLN A 174 6.47 2.65 -2.75
CA GLN A 174 5.60 3.62 -2.06
C GLN A 174 4.31 3.01 -1.53
N ASN A 175 3.94 1.80 -1.98
CA ASN A 175 2.73 1.09 -1.61
C ASN A 175 2.94 -0.43 -1.71
N VAL A 176 1.98 -1.20 -1.18
CA VAL A 176 2.04 -2.66 -1.10
C VAL A 176 2.17 -3.29 -2.49
N ALA A 177 1.41 -2.80 -3.48
CA ALA A 177 1.46 -3.29 -4.86
C ALA A 177 2.85 -3.12 -5.50
N GLY A 178 3.51 -1.99 -5.24
CA GLY A 178 4.88 -1.74 -5.68
C GLY A 178 5.86 -2.75 -5.07
N VAL A 179 5.72 -3.06 -3.77
CA VAL A 179 6.53 -4.10 -3.11
C VAL A 179 6.31 -5.47 -3.74
N ASP A 180 5.06 -5.84 -4.01
CA ASP A 180 4.74 -7.13 -4.66
C ASP A 180 5.29 -7.25 -6.09
N THR A 181 5.37 -6.13 -6.81
CA THR A 181 6.02 -6.07 -8.13
C THR A 181 7.50 -6.39 -8.03
N VAL A 182 8.20 -5.84 -7.02
CA VAL A 182 9.62 -6.13 -6.78
C VAL A 182 9.81 -7.59 -6.36
N LYS A 183 8.93 -8.13 -5.50
CA LYS A 183 8.95 -9.54 -5.09
C LYS A 183 8.78 -10.49 -6.28
N SER A 184 7.89 -10.16 -7.21
CA SER A 184 7.67 -10.94 -8.43
C SER A 184 8.90 -10.89 -9.34
N SER A 185 9.47 -9.70 -9.54
CA SER A 185 10.72 -9.51 -10.30
C SER A 185 11.88 -10.30 -9.70
N ALA A 186 12.00 -10.34 -8.37
CA ALA A 186 13.02 -11.10 -7.67
C ALA A 186 12.93 -12.61 -7.95
N ASN A 187 11.71 -13.17 -7.96
CA ASN A 187 11.49 -14.59 -8.27
C ASN A 187 11.84 -14.91 -9.72
N THR A 188 11.43 -14.08 -10.67
CA THR A 188 11.78 -14.23 -12.10
C THR A 188 13.29 -14.18 -12.30
N LEU A 189 13.97 -13.20 -11.68
CA LEU A 189 15.42 -13.08 -11.74
C LEU A 189 16.11 -14.30 -11.12
N ASN A 190 15.61 -14.81 -9.99
CA ASN A 190 16.14 -16.00 -9.35
C ASN A 190 16.00 -17.24 -10.25
N GLY A 191 14.87 -17.39 -10.95
CA GLY A 191 14.68 -18.46 -11.93
C GLY A 191 15.72 -18.41 -13.05
N ALA A 192 15.91 -17.23 -13.67
CA ALA A 192 16.91 -17.05 -14.73
C ALA A 192 18.34 -17.33 -14.23
N MET A 193 18.67 -16.88 -13.02
CA MET A 193 19.97 -17.15 -12.40
C MET A 193 20.18 -18.63 -12.05
N GLY A 194 19.10 -19.37 -11.77
CA GLY A 194 19.12 -20.83 -11.65
C GLY A 194 19.44 -21.49 -12.99
N THR A 195 18.75 -21.10 -14.07
CA THR A 195 19.03 -21.55 -15.44
C THR A 195 20.48 -21.31 -15.84
N LEU A 196 21.01 -20.11 -15.58
CA LEU A 196 22.40 -19.76 -15.87
C LEU A 196 23.39 -20.65 -15.13
N ARG A 197 23.19 -20.88 -13.82
CA ARG A 197 24.07 -21.78 -13.04
C ARG A 197 24.02 -23.20 -13.55
N ASN A 198 22.84 -23.70 -13.88
CA ASN A 198 22.69 -25.05 -14.42
C ASN A 198 23.41 -25.20 -15.77
N SER A 199 23.38 -24.17 -16.63
CA SER A 199 24.05 -24.24 -17.94
C SER A 199 25.56 -24.45 -17.86
N ILE A 200 26.21 -24.04 -16.77
CA ILE A 200 27.66 -24.19 -16.56
C ILE A 200 28.02 -25.27 -15.53
N GLN A 201 27.03 -25.96 -14.96
CA GLN A 201 27.24 -26.90 -13.86
C GLN A 201 28.20 -28.04 -14.24
N ASP A 202 28.15 -28.51 -15.49
CA ASP A 202 28.98 -29.59 -16.00
C ASP A 202 30.17 -29.10 -16.84
N ASN A 203 30.57 -27.85 -16.66
CA ASN A 203 31.71 -27.25 -17.37
C ASN A 203 32.99 -28.08 -17.24
N ALA A 204 33.32 -28.53 -16.03
CA ALA A 204 34.52 -29.34 -15.79
C ALA A 204 34.45 -30.70 -16.53
N ALA A 205 33.30 -31.37 -16.48
CA ALA A 205 33.10 -32.64 -17.19
C ALA A 205 33.15 -32.45 -18.70
N THR A 206 32.56 -31.36 -19.21
CA THR A 206 32.60 -31.00 -20.63
C THR A 206 34.03 -30.81 -21.10
N LYS A 207 34.85 -30.02 -20.37
CA LYS A 207 36.26 -29.76 -20.72
C LYS A 207 37.16 -30.99 -20.67
N ASN A 208 36.82 -31.97 -19.83
CA ASN A 208 37.55 -33.24 -19.75
C ASN A 208 37.09 -34.28 -20.78
N GLY A 209 35.95 -34.03 -21.43
CA GLY A 209 35.37 -34.96 -22.40
C GLY A 209 36.07 -34.92 -23.75
N GLN A 210 36.15 -36.06 -24.43
CA GLN A 210 36.77 -36.18 -25.75
C GLN A 210 36.16 -35.22 -26.78
N ASN A 211 34.84 -34.97 -26.68
CA ASN A 211 34.17 -34.04 -27.58
C ASN A 211 34.71 -32.61 -27.49
N TYR A 212 35.17 -32.19 -26.31
CA TYR A 212 35.87 -30.92 -26.14
C TYR A 212 37.34 -31.04 -26.52
N LEU A 213 38.06 -32.08 -26.05
CA LEU A 213 39.50 -32.22 -26.28
C LEU A 213 39.88 -32.26 -27.76
N ASP A 214 39.08 -32.94 -28.59
CA ASP A 214 39.31 -33.05 -30.04
C ASP A 214 38.58 -31.97 -30.85
N ALA A 215 37.84 -31.06 -30.19
CA ALA A 215 37.13 -30.00 -30.90
C ALA A 215 38.10 -29.01 -31.57
N THR A 216 37.60 -28.35 -32.61
CA THR A 216 38.30 -27.23 -33.26
C THR A 216 38.55 -26.10 -32.26
N GLU A 217 39.67 -25.40 -32.45
CA GLU A 217 40.07 -24.33 -31.52
C GLU A 217 39.04 -23.19 -31.45
N SER A 218 38.38 -22.91 -32.58
CA SER A 218 37.28 -21.95 -32.65
C SER A 218 36.10 -22.37 -31.76
N ASN A 219 35.66 -23.63 -31.84
CA ASN A 219 34.53 -24.11 -31.03
C ASN A 219 34.88 -24.21 -29.54
N LYS A 220 36.12 -24.59 -29.19
CA LYS A 220 36.63 -24.51 -27.80
C LYS A 220 36.58 -23.08 -27.28
N THR A 221 37.10 -22.14 -28.06
CA THR A 221 37.12 -20.71 -27.71
C THR A 221 35.71 -20.16 -27.52
N ASN A 222 34.78 -20.48 -28.41
CA ASN A 222 33.39 -20.05 -28.31
C ASN A 222 32.70 -20.59 -27.04
N TYR A 223 32.90 -21.86 -26.72
CA TYR A 223 32.36 -22.46 -25.49
C TYR A 223 32.97 -21.82 -24.23
N ASN A 224 34.31 -21.66 -24.20
CA ASN A 224 35.00 -21.01 -23.08
C ASN A 224 34.51 -19.58 -22.85
N ASN A 225 34.40 -18.78 -23.92
CA ASN A 225 33.91 -17.40 -23.83
C ASN A 225 32.47 -17.32 -23.31
N ALA A 226 31.60 -18.26 -23.70
CA ALA A 226 30.23 -18.33 -23.20
C ALA A 226 30.19 -18.66 -21.70
N VAL A 227 31.01 -19.64 -21.26
CA VAL A 227 31.16 -19.99 -19.85
C VAL A 227 31.72 -18.82 -19.04
N ASP A 228 32.72 -18.12 -19.56
CA ASP A 228 33.32 -16.95 -18.90
C ASP A 228 32.30 -15.81 -18.78
N SER A 229 31.47 -15.59 -19.80
CA SER A 229 30.36 -14.62 -19.74
C SER A 229 29.35 -14.98 -18.65
N ALA A 230 28.98 -16.26 -18.54
CA ALA A 230 28.10 -16.75 -17.47
C ALA A 230 28.73 -16.56 -16.07
N ASN A 231 30.01 -16.90 -15.92
CA ASN A 231 30.75 -16.67 -14.68
C ASN A 231 30.85 -15.19 -14.33
N GLY A 232 31.00 -14.30 -15.31
CA GLY A 232 31.00 -12.85 -15.11
C GLY A 232 29.71 -12.36 -14.46
N VAL A 233 28.55 -12.89 -14.88
CA VAL A 233 27.25 -12.57 -14.26
C VAL A 233 27.12 -13.18 -12.86
N ILE A 234 27.51 -14.44 -12.68
CA ILE A 234 27.39 -15.16 -11.40
C ILE A 234 28.28 -14.55 -10.32
N ASN A 235 29.47 -14.08 -10.70
CA ASN A 235 30.47 -13.52 -9.79
C ASN A 235 30.40 -11.99 -9.68
N ALA A 236 29.41 -11.34 -10.32
CA ALA A 236 29.26 -9.89 -10.28
C ALA A 236 29.03 -9.41 -8.84
N THR A 237 29.97 -8.60 -8.34
CA THR A 237 29.92 -8.00 -6.99
C THR A 237 29.41 -6.56 -6.98
N SER A 238 29.36 -5.92 -8.15
CA SER A 238 28.83 -4.55 -8.34
C SER A 238 28.12 -4.45 -9.68
N ASN A 239 27.16 -3.53 -9.79
CA ASN A 239 26.35 -3.31 -10.99
C ASN A 239 25.86 -4.61 -11.64
N PRO A 240 25.17 -5.48 -10.88
CA PRO A 240 24.76 -6.78 -11.38
C PRO A 240 23.77 -6.64 -12.53
N ASN A 241 23.77 -7.62 -13.43
CA ASN A 241 22.70 -7.74 -14.42
C ASN A 241 21.39 -8.07 -13.70
N MET A 242 20.36 -7.23 -13.90
CA MET A 242 19.03 -7.38 -13.33
C MET A 242 17.98 -7.84 -14.36
N ASP A 243 18.40 -8.05 -15.61
CA ASP A 243 17.54 -8.47 -16.71
C ASP A 243 17.54 -10.00 -16.84
N ALA A 244 16.42 -10.61 -16.44
CA ALA A 244 16.22 -12.05 -16.49
C ALA A 244 16.29 -12.62 -17.93
N ASN A 245 15.87 -11.85 -18.94
CA ASN A 245 15.93 -12.29 -20.34
C ASN A 245 17.38 -12.31 -20.83
N ALA A 246 18.14 -11.27 -20.53
CA ALA A 246 19.57 -11.22 -20.86
C ALA A 246 20.33 -12.37 -20.19
N ILE A 247 20.03 -12.67 -18.93
CA ILE A 247 20.62 -13.80 -18.19
C ILE A 247 20.29 -15.14 -18.87
N ASN A 248 19.03 -15.35 -19.27
CA ASN A 248 18.63 -16.57 -19.98
C ASN A 248 19.28 -16.70 -21.36
N GLN A 249 19.53 -15.59 -22.06
CA GLN A 249 20.26 -15.59 -23.33
C GLN A 249 21.71 -16.06 -23.14
N ILE A 250 22.39 -15.63 -22.07
CA ILE A 250 23.74 -16.09 -21.75
C ILE A 250 23.73 -17.60 -21.47
N ALA A 251 22.75 -18.09 -20.70
CA ALA A 251 22.59 -19.52 -20.43
C ALA A 251 22.35 -20.34 -21.72
N THR A 252 21.55 -19.78 -22.64
CA THR A 252 21.29 -20.38 -23.96
C THR A 252 22.57 -20.42 -24.80
N GLN A 253 23.38 -19.36 -24.77
CA GLN A 253 24.66 -19.31 -25.48
C GLN A 253 25.64 -20.37 -24.99
N VAL A 254 25.73 -20.59 -23.67
CA VAL A 254 26.54 -21.69 -23.10
C VAL A 254 26.08 -23.03 -23.66
N THR A 255 24.77 -23.28 -23.66
CA THR A 255 24.20 -24.53 -24.16
C THR A 255 24.46 -24.73 -25.66
N SER A 256 24.26 -23.69 -26.47
CA SER A 256 24.46 -23.75 -27.92
C SER A 256 25.93 -23.98 -28.29
N THR A 257 26.86 -23.27 -27.63
CA THR A 257 28.31 -23.43 -27.89
C THR A 257 28.84 -24.77 -27.41
N LYS A 258 28.30 -25.32 -26.31
CA LYS A 258 28.58 -26.67 -25.87
C LYS A 258 28.16 -27.72 -26.90
N ASN A 259 26.95 -27.58 -27.45
CA ASN A 259 26.43 -28.49 -28.47
C ASN A 259 27.19 -28.37 -29.81
N ALA A 260 27.81 -27.22 -30.07
CA ALA A 260 28.63 -26.99 -31.25
C ALA A 260 30.04 -27.60 -31.16
N LEU A 261 30.45 -28.13 -30.01
CA LEU A 261 31.72 -28.85 -29.89
C LEU A 261 31.73 -30.07 -30.83
N ASP A 262 32.74 -30.14 -31.68
CA ASP A 262 32.82 -31.05 -32.83
C ASP A 262 33.88 -32.15 -32.68
N GLY A 263 34.45 -32.34 -31.48
CA GLY A 263 35.58 -33.24 -31.29
C GLY A 263 35.28 -34.71 -31.59
N THR A 264 34.08 -35.19 -31.29
CA THR A 264 33.65 -36.55 -31.67
C THR A 264 33.61 -36.74 -33.19
N HIS A 265 33.18 -35.73 -33.93
CA HIS A 265 33.18 -35.73 -35.38
C HIS A 265 34.62 -35.69 -35.92
N ASN A 266 35.48 -34.83 -35.36
CA ASN A 266 36.89 -34.72 -35.74
C ASN A 266 37.65 -36.04 -35.51
N LEU A 267 37.44 -36.68 -34.36
CA LEU A 267 38.03 -37.99 -34.04
C LEU A 267 37.59 -39.07 -35.04
N THR A 268 36.32 -39.07 -35.41
CA THR A 268 35.77 -40.03 -36.38
C THR A 268 36.41 -39.85 -37.75
N GLN A 269 36.52 -38.60 -38.22
CA GLN A 269 37.19 -38.28 -39.48
C GLN A 269 38.68 -38.65 -39.45
N ALA A 270 39.38 -38.36 -38.35
CA ALA A 270 40.80 -38.71 -38.21
C ALA A 270 41.03 -40.23 -38.29
N LYS A 271 40.19 -41.02 -37.64
CA LYS A 271 40.24 -42.49 -37.73
C LYS A 271 40.00 -42.98 -39.16
N GLN A 272 39.02 -42.40 -39.86
CA GLN A 272 38.72 -42.77 -41.24
C GLN A 272 39.88 -42.44 -42.19
N THR A 273 40.44 -41.24 -42.06
CA THR A 273 41.62 -40.82 -42.85
C THR A 273 42.82 -41.73 -42.60
N ALA A 274 43.11 -42.06 -41.34
CA ALA A 274 44.20 -42.97 -41.00
C ALA A 274 43.98 -44.38 -41.55
N THR A 275 42.74 -44.89 -41.47
CA THR A 275 42.37 -46.21 -42.01
C THR A 275 42.56 -46.26 -43.52
N ASN A 276 42.09 -45.22 -44.22
CA ASN A 276 42.28 -45.12 -45.66
C ASN A 276 43.77 -45.11 -46.01
N ALA A 277 44.58 -44.27 -45.36
CA ALA A 277 46.02 -44.17 -45.63
C ALA A 277 46.77 -45.51 -45.52
N ILE A 278 46.44 -46.35 -44.53
CA ILE A 278 47.03 -47.69 -44.37
C ILE A 278 46.64 -48.62 -45.54
N GLY A 279 45.41 -48.51 -46.04
CA GLY A 279 44.91 -49.31 -47.17
C GLY A 279 45.61 -49.04 -48.50
N TRP A 280 46.28 -47.89 -48.68
CA TRP A 280 47.09 -47.58 -49.88
C TRP A 280 48.56 -48.01 -49.77
N CYS A 281 48.99 -48.49 -48.59
CA CYS A 281 50.35 -48.96 -48.35
C CYS A 281 50.52 -50.49 -48.53
N TYR A 282 49.47 -51.18 -48.96
CA TYR A 282 49.45 -52.60 -49.37
C TYR A 282 49.05 -52.71 -50.84
#